data_AF-A0A847B4M6-F1
#
_entry.id   AF-A0A847B4M6-F1
#
_cell.length_a   1.000
_cell.length_b   1.000
_cell.length_c   1.000
_cell.angle_alpha   90.00
_cell.angle_beta   90.00
_cell.angle_gamma   90.00
#
_symmetry.space_group_name_H-M   'P 1'
#
loop_
_entity.id
_entity.type
_entity.pdbx_description
1 polymer ?
#
loop_
_entity_poly.entity_id
_entity_poly.type
_entity_poly.pdbx_seq_one_letter_code
_entity_poly.pdbx_strand_id
1 'polypeptide(L)' 'RYDNKLGSIKDKGSELIIYDRYGNRCGSYDKRNNTTKDRQGNKVGTGNLLALLLSR' A
#
# COMPACT_ATOMS: atom_id res chain seq x y z
N ARG A 1 17.08 -14.57 -14.54
CA ARG A 1 17.04 -13.65 -13.38
C ARG A 1 15.60 -13.64 -12.90
N TYR A 2 15.26 -14.45 -11.89
CA TYR A 2 13.87 -14.56 -11.44
C TYR A 2 13.48 -13.30 -10.68
N ASP A 3 12.52 -12.56 -11.22
CA ASP A 3 12.08 -11.29 -10.67
C ASP A 3 11.19 -11.56 -9.45
N ASN A 4 11.81 -11.56 -8.26
CA ASN A 4 11.17 -11.84 -6.96
C ASN A 4 10.40 -10.61 -6.42
N LYS A 5 9.86 -9.78 -7.31
CA LYS A 5 9.14 -8.56 -6.95
C LYS A 5 7.82 -8.92 -6.26
N LEU A 6 7.68 -8.50 -5.00
CA LEU A 6 6.45 -8.66 -4.22
C LEU A 6 5.38 -7.62 -4.58
N GLY A 7 5.82 -6.41 -4.92
CA GLY A 7 4.93 -5.29 -5.22
C GLY A 7 5.70 -3.99 -5.44
N SER A 8 5.00 -2.87 -5.41
CA SER A 8 5.60 -1.54 -5.47
C SER A 8 4.80 -0.52 -4.67
N ILE A 9 5.48 0.47 -4.11
CA ILE A 9 4.86 1.63 -3.47
C ILE A 9 5.10 2.84 -4.35
N LYS A 10 4.05 3.61 -4.65
CA LYS A 10 4.15 4.89 -5.36
C LYS A 10 3.82 6.03 -4.41
N ASP A 11 4.66 7.06 -4.42
CA ASP A 11 4.43 8.30 -3.69
C ASP A 11 3.61 9.27 -4.55
N LYS A 12 2.52 9.80 -3.98
CA LYS A 12 1.62 10.80 -4.59
C LYS A 12 1.60 12.11 -3.78
N GLY A 13 2.69 12.41 -3.07
CA GLY A 13 2.84 13.60 -2.24
C GLY A 13 2.24 13.38 -0.86
N SER A 14 0.92 13.52 -0.74
CA SER A 14 0.20 13.38 0.55
C SER A 14 -0.16 11.94 0.91
N GLU A 15 -0.04 11.02 -0.05
CA GLU A 15 -0.43 9.63 0.09
C GLU A 15 0.64 8.71 -0.51
N LEU A 16 0.84 7.54 0.11
CA LEU A 16 1.58 6.42 -0.47
C LEU A 16 0.58 5.34 -0.90
N ILE A 17 0.73 4.80 -2.11
CA ILE A 17 -0.16 3.76 -2.65
C ILE A 17 0.65 2.50 -2.88
N ILE A 18 0.20 1.37 -2.35
CA ILE A 18 0.82 0.07 -2.61
C ILE A 18 0.09 -0.70 -3.71
N TYR A 19 0.88 -1.37 -4.54
CA TYR A 19 0.43 -2.25 -5.61
C TYR A 19 1.08 -3.62 -5.47
N ASP A 20 0.35 -4.68 -5.80
CA ASP A 20 0.90 -6.04 -5.89
C ASP A 20 1.86 -6.20 -7.08
N ARG A 21 2.42 -7.40 -7.22
CA ARG A 21 3.33 -7.75 -8.32
C ARG A 21 2.68 -7.65 -9.71
N TYR A 22 1.36 -7.74 -9.80
CA TYR A 22 0.58 -7.65 -11.04
C TYR A 22 0.12 -6.21 -11.35
N GLY A 23 0.37 -5.27 -10.45
CA GLY A 23 -0.01 -3.87 -10.60
C GLY A 23 -1.39 -3.51 -10.05
N ASN A 24 -2.05 -4.41 -9.31
CA ASN A 24 -3.33 -4.10 -8.67
C ASN A 24 -3.10 -3.28 -7.41
N ARG A 25 -3.92 -2.25 -7.17
CA ARG A 25 -3.88 -1.45 -5.93
C ARG A 25 -4.30 -2.31 -4.73
N CYS A 26 -3.46 -2.39 -3.70
CA CYS A 26 -3.75 -3.11 -2.46
C CYS A 26 -4.26 -2.18 -1.34
N GLY A 27 -3.92 -0.89 -1.39
CA GLY A 27 -4.40 0.11 -0.45
C GLY A 27 -3.50 1.35 -0.43
N SER A 28 -3.67 2.18 0.59
CA SER A 28 -2.95 3.45 0.68
C SER A 28 -2.73 3.95 2.11
N TYR A 29 -1.72 4.79 2.27
CA TYR A 29 -1.31 5.40 3.54
C TYR A 29 -1.34 6.92 3.39
N ASP A 30 -2.19 7.55 4.18
CA ASP A 30 -2.33 9.00 4.28
C ASP A 30 -1.28 9.53 5.27
N LYS A 31 -0.31 10.31 4.76
CA LYS A 31 0.78 10.88 5.55
C LYS A 31 0.30 11.97 6.51
N ARG A 32 -0.79 12.68 6.18
CA ARG A 32 -1.33 13.78 7.00
C ARG A 32 -2.04 13.24 8.22
N ASN A 33 -2.85 12.20 8.01
CA ASN A 33 -3.66 11.58 9.06
C ASN A 33 -2.99 10.36 9.70
N ASN A 34 -1.75 10.04 9.30
CA ASN A 34 -0.98 8.88 9.76
C ASN A 34 -1.82 7.59 9.75
N THR A 35 -2.58 7.36 8.67
CA THR A 35 -3.60 6.29 8.62
C THR A 35 -3.42 5.43 7.37
N THR A 36 -3.41 4.11 7.55
CA THR A 36 -3.44 3.14 6.43
C THR A 36 -4.86 2.64 6.19
N LYS A 37 -5.25 2.59 4.92
CA LYS A 37 -6.53 2.05 4.44
C LYS A 37 -6.29 0.92 3.44
N ASP A 38 -7.20 -0.07 3.44
CA ASP A 38 -7.18 -1.17 2.47
C ASP A 38 -7.65 -0.71 1.08
N ARG A 39 -7.70 -1.65 0.13
CA ARG A 39 -8.17 -1.40 -1.24
C ARG A 39 -9.60 -0.85 -1.27
N GLN A 40 -10.45 -1.27 -0.34
CA GLN A 40 -11.86 -0.89 -0.21
C GLN A 40 -12.04 0.46 0.52
N GLY A 41 -10.99 0.99 1.14
CA GLY A 41 -11.00 2.24 1.89
C GLY A 41 -11.24 2.09 3.39
N ASN A 42 -11.31 0.86 3.91
CA ASN A 42 -11.46 0.62 5.35
C ASN A 42 -10.15 0.92 6.06
N LYS A 43 -10.22 1.52 7.25
CA LYS A 43 -9.05 1.78 8.09
C LYS A 43 -8.48 0.45 8.58
N VAL A 44 -7.22 0.20 8.27
CA VAL A 44 -6.44 -0.93 8.80
C VAL A 44 -5.79 -0.55 10.12
N GLY A 45 -5.27 0.68 10.21
CA GLY A 45 -4.61 1.14 11.42
C GLY A 45 -3.93 2.49 11.24
N THR A 46 -3.16 2.85 12.26
CA THR A 46 -2.34 4.06 12.31
C THR A 46 -0.88 3.69 12.03
N GLY A 47 -0.14 4.55 11.35
CA GLY A 47 1.20 4.25 10.83
C GLY A 47 1.17 3.74 9.39
N ASN A 48 2.36 3.63 8.79
CA ASN A 48 2.54 3.07 7.45
C ASN A 48 2.53 1.54 7.52
N LEU A 49 1.36 0.94 7.27
CA LEU A 49 1.12 -0.51 7.32
C LEU A 49 0.99 -1.12 5.92
N LEU A 50 1.44 -0.40 4.88
CA LEU A 50 1.20 -0.78 3.49
C LEU A 50 1.67 -2.19 3.15
N ALA A 51 2.83 -2.61 3.65
CA ALA A 51 3.37 -3.93 3.37
C ALA A 51 2.46 -5.08 3.85
N LEU A 52 1.63 -4.87 4.88
CA LEU A 52 0.65 -5.86 5.35
C LEU A 52 -0.46 -6.12 4.33
N LEU A 53 -0.66 -5.19 3.38
CA LEU A 53 -1.70 -5.28 2.35
C LEU A 53 -1.26 -6.09 1.12
N LEU A 54 0.00 -6.49 1.04
CA LEU A 54 0.45 -7.46 0.05
C LEU A 54 -0.03 -8.84 0.49
N SER A 55 -1.22 -9.23 0.02
CA SER A 55 -1.66 -10.61 0.13
C SER A 55 -0.71 -11.53 -0.66
N ARG A 56 -0.44 -12.72 -0.13
CA ARG A 56 0.24 -13.79 -0.86
C ARG A 56 -0.59 -14.27 -2.05
#